data_AF-A0A8H9ISB8-F1
#
_entry.id   AF-A0A8H9ISB8-F1
#
_cell.length_a   1.000
_cell.length_b   1.000
_cell.length_c   1.000
_cell.angle_alpha   90.00
_cell.angle_beta   90.00
_cell.angle_gamma   90.00
#
_symmetry.space_group_name_H-M   'P 1'
#
loop_
_entity.id
_entity.type
_entity.pdbx_description
1 polymer ?
#
loop_
_entity_poly.entity_id
_entity_poly.type
_entity_poly.pdbx_seq_one_letter_code
_entity_poly.pdbx_strand_id
1 'polypeptide(L)'
;MRTKTKAITAAVTGSALGAAGLAWLAMPASAGEAPELPPIGAEELVQSVMATKTPALDGTVQVENNLGLPTTALPGGMSLNLDAAHVYNDGNGNAKLSIEQGANDTTVVRNGTTVWTYNSAKNTATKTTVTDEQPPAQIPSDPAAAATQLMAKVRESSTVAVEGTARVAGRAAYELVLTPKPTEHTVLREVRIAVDAEKRVPLRLAVLAYGSADPVLQVGFSDIEFASQPASEFQFTPPQGAKVTEEQAQLPKRPETADSVEVVGDGWDSVVTGTFPTDALTPKQGPKHGGADANPQQLLSRFGKPVSGAFGNGWVISTKAGSALITADGRFAAGAVTEQTLVDALSAK
;
A
#
# COMPACT_ATOMS: atom_id res chain seq x y z
N MET A 1 -49.22 53.76 -8.46
CA MET A 1 -47.92 53.78 -7.72
C MET A 1 -46.94 52.91 -8.54
N ARG A 2 -45.99 53.40 -9.37
CA ARG A 2 -44.68 54.07 -9.09
C ARG A 2 -44.27 54.00 -7.62
N THR A 3 -43.08 53.51 -7.23
CA THR A 3 -41.70 53.76 -7.72
C THR A 3 -40.74 52.59 -7.42
N LYS A 4 -39.95 52.16 -8.43
CA LYS A 4 -38.48 52.33 -8.62
C LYS A 4 -37.53 51.46 -7.76
N THR A 5 -37.04 50.40 -8.41
CA THR A 5 -35.63 50.02 -8.65
C THR A 5 -34.52 50.83 -7.98
N LYS A 6 -33.55 50.12 -7.37
CA LYS A 6 -32.12 50.30 -7.69
C LYS A 6 -31.41 48.96 -7.77
N ALA A 7 -30.82 48.74 -8.94
CA ALA A 7 -29.83 47.73 -9.24
C ALA A 7 -28.43 48.24 -8.86
N ILE A 8 -27.50 47.32 -8.62
CA ILE A 8 -26.07 47.44 -8.94
C ILE A 8 -25.70 46.04 -9.45
N THR A 9 -25.86 45.76 -10.74
CA THR A 9 -24.87 45.96 -11.83
C THR A 9 -23.57 45.20 -11.60
N ALA A 10 -23.36 44.23 -12.49
CA ALA A 10 -22.20 43.39 -12.64
C ALA A 10 -20.97 44.12 -13.21
N ALA A 11 -19.86 43.37 -13.17
CA ALA A 11 -18.66 43.42 -14.01
C ALA A 11 -17.47 44.26 -13.51
N VAL A 12 -16.44 43.56 -13.04
CA VAL A 12 -15.04 43.65 -13.52
C VAL A 12 -14.46 42.23 -13.41
N THR A 13 -14.49 41.39 -14.44
CA THR A 13 -13.35 41.07 -15.34
C THR A 13 -11.99 40.87 -14.65
N GLY A 14 -11.40 39.68 -14.79
CA GLY A 14 -9.95 39.54 -14.87
C GLY A 14 -9.35 38.39 -14.07
N SER A 15 -8.86 37.39 -14.83
CA SER A 15 -7.69 36.56 -14.49
C SER A 15 -7.92 35.47 -13.42
N ALA A 16 -7.98 34.19 -13.79
CA ALA A 16 -6.78 33.37 -13.85
C ALA A 16 -5.92 33.42 -12.56
N LEU A 17 -6.35 32.66 -11.55
CA LEU A 17 -5.48 32.01 -10.57
C LEU A 17 -6.03 30.56 -10.52
N GLY A 18 -5.54 29.60 -11.30
CA GLY A 18 -4.14 29.40 -11.67
C GLY A 18 -3.44 28.82 -10.45
N ALA A 19 -2.94 27.59 -10.60
CA ALA A 19 -2.06 26.91 -9.66
C ALA A 19 -1.04 27.86 -9.01
N ALA A 20 -1.23 28.21 -7.73
CA ALA A 20 -0.25 28.80 -6.81
C ALA A 20 -1.00 29.22 -5.53
N GLY A 21 -0.83 28.50 -4.42
CA GLY A 21 -1.50 28.90 -3.18
C GLY A 21 -1.37 28.00 -1.94
N LEU A 22 -0.68 26.86 -2.03
CA LEU A 22 -0.26 26.07 -0.84
C LEU A 22 1.25 25.86 -0.87
N ALA A 23 1.99 26.94 -1.06
CA ALA A 23 3.43 26.93 -0.89
C ALA A 23 3.75 27.15 0.59
N TRP A 24 4.65 26.31 1.10
CA TRP A 24 5.38 26.40 2.36
C TRP A 24 4.59 26.02 3.60
N LEU A 25 4.65 24.74 3.99
CA LEU A 25 4.89 24.31 5.37
C LEU A 25 5.31 22.82 5.36
N ALA A 26 6.49 22.57 5.94
CA ALA A 26 7.18 21.27 6.13
C ALA A 26 7.77 20.61 4.87
N MET A 27 8.96 21.08 4.45
CA MET A 27 9.92 20.20 3.76
C MET A 27 11.09 19.91 4.72
N PRO A 28 11.50 18.65 4.91
CA PRO A 28 12.79 18.36 5.50
C PRO A 28 13.89 18.99 4.63
N ALA A 29 14.81 19.69 5.30
CA ALA A 29 15.89 20.42 4.66
C ALA A 29 16.95 19.46 4.09
N SER A 30 16.72 18.90 2.89
CA SER A 30 17.79 18.29 2.04
C SER A 30 17.34 17.87 0.63
N ALA A 31 16.37 18.53 -0.01
CA ALA A 31 16.01 18.25 -1.40
C ALA A 31 16.19 19.52 -2.24
N GLY A 32 16.96 19.43 -3.32
CA GLY A 32 17.10 20.52 -4.29
C GLY A 32 15.74 20.95 -4.85
N GLU A 33 15.72 22.10 -5.53
CA GLU A 33 14.51 22.66 -6.14
C GLU A 33 13.73 21.60 -6.94
N ALA A 34 12.41 21.60 -6.78
CA ALA A 34 11.53 20.65 -7.46
C ALA A 34 11.75 20.76 -8.97
N PRO A 35 11.97 19.65 -9.70
CA PRO A 35 12.26 19.71 -11.13
C PRO A 35 11.11 20.35 -11.91
N GLU A 36 11.41 21.31 -12.79
CA GLU A 36 10.43 21.80 -13.76
C GLU A 36 10.24 20.77 -14.86
N LEU A 37 9.05 20.17 -14.93
CA LEU A 37 8.69 19.16 -15.94
C LEU A 37 7.53 19.67 -16.81
N PRO A 38 7.45 19.24 -18.08
CA PRO A 38 6.30 19.53 -18.92
C PRO A 38 5.00 19.05 -18.25
N PRO A 39 3.91 19.84 -18.31
CA PRO A 39 2.64 19.44 -17.71
C PRO A 39 2.09 18.17 -18.38
N ILE A 40 1.49 17.29 -17.57
CA ILE A 40 0.87 16.06 -18.02
C ILE A 40 -0.44 15.83 -17.25
N GLY A 41 -1.47 15.33 -17.91
CA GLY A 41 -2.72 14.95 -17.25
C GLY A 41 -2.57 13.67 -16.43
N ALA A 42 -3.38 13.51 -15.38
CA ALA A 42 -3.35 12.30 -14.55
C ALA A 42 -3.63 11.02 -15.35
N GLU A 43 -4.59 11.07 -16.27
CA GLU A 43 -4.96 9.93 -17.11
C GLU A 43 -3.86 9.55 -18.09
N GLU A 44 -3.22 10.54 -18.71
CA GLU A 44 -2.07 10.34 -19.58
C GLU A 44 -0.86 9.79 -18.82
N LEU A 45 -0.61 10.27 -17.59
CA LEU A 45 0.43 9.73 -16.73
C LEU A 45 0.16 8.26 -16.39
N VAL A 46 -1.06 7.91 -15.97
CA VAL A 46 -1.44 6.51 -15.67
C VAL A 46 -1.34 5.62 -16.89
N GLN A 47 -1.79 6.09 -18.05
CA GLN A 47 -1.63 5.38 -19.32
C GLN A 47 -0.15 5.13 -19.64
N SER A 48 0.71 6.12 -19.44
CA SER A 48 2.15 5.97 -19.69
C SER A 48 2.77 4.91 -18.77
N VAL A 49 2.35 4.83 -17.51
CA VAL A 49 2.79 3.80 -16.57
C VAL A 49 2.31 2.41 -17.03
N MET A 50 1.04 2.27 -17.43
CA MET A 50 0.50 0.97 -17.89
C MET A 50 1.14 0.48 -19.19
N ALA A 51 1.49 1.39 -20.09
CA ALA A 51 2.18 1.05 -21.34
C ALA A 51 3.68 0.77 -21.14
N THR A 52 4.23 1.09 -19.96
CA THR A 52 5.66 0.94 -19.69
C THR A 52 6.02 -0.52 -19.51
N LYS A 53 6.91 -1.01 -20.37
CA LYS A 53 7.65 -2.24 -20.10
C LYS A 53 8.72 -1.93 -19.06
N THR A 54 8.65 -2.57 -17.89
CA THR A 54 9.63 -2.37 -16.82
C THR A 54 11.04 -2.53 -17.37
N PRO A 55 11.90 -1.50 -17.25
CA PRO A 55 13.28 -1.57 -17.71
C PRO A 55 14.12 -2.46 -16.79
N ALA A 56 15.30 -2.86 -17.28
CA ALA A 56 16.32 -3.40 -16.40
C ALA A 56 16.69 -2.35 -15.33
N LEU A 57 16.76 -2.79 -14.07
CA LEU A 57 17.04 -1.91 -12.94
C LEU A 57 17.79 -2.64 -11.83
N ASP A 58 18.51 -1.84 -11.06
CA ASP A 58 19.07 -2.12 -9.74
C ASP A 58 18.54 -1.02 -8.81
N GLY A 59 17.98 -1.35 -7.65
CA GLY A 59 17.57 -0.31 -6.71
C GLY A 59 17.23 -0.81 -5.32
N THR A 60 17.40 0.08 -4.34
CA THR A 60 17.10 -0.18 -2.93
C THR A 60 15.79 0.48 -2.55
N VAL A 61 14.80 -0.33 -2.21
CA VAL A 61 13.49 0.09 -1.70
C VAL A 61 13.52 0.15 -0.19
N GLN A 62 12.99 1.22 0.39
CA GLN A 62 12.79 1.37 1.83
C GLN A 62 11.31 1.47 2.15
N VAL A 63 10.94 0.99 3.34
CA VAL A 63 9.58 1.12 3.88
C VAL A 63 9.63 1.90 5.18
N GLU A 64 8.98 3.05 5.19
CA GLU A 64 8.76 3.83 6.40
C GLU A 64 7.34 3.56 6.90
N ASN A 65 7.26 2.97 8.09
CA ASN A 65 6.00 2.63 8.74
C ASN A 65 5.80 3.49 9.99
N ASN A 66 4.93 4.49 9.87
CA ASN A 66 4.59 5.43 10.94
C ASN A 66 3.16 5.19 11.45
N LEU A 67 2.63 3.97 11.32
CA LEU A 67 1.26 3.61 11.71
C LEU A 67 1.02 3.73 13.23
N GLY A 68 2.08 3.75 14.04
CA GLY A 68 1.98 3.85 15.50
C GLY A 68 1.59 2.53 16.18
N LEU A 69 1.77 1.41 15.49
CA LEU A 69 1.57 0.07 16.04
C LEU A 69 2.88 -0.53 16.56
N PRO A 70 2.86 -1.38 17.61
CA PRO A 70 3.99 -2.22 17.94
C PRO A 70 4.21 -3.25 16.83
N THR A 71 5.13 -2.96 15.91
CA THR A 71 5.40 -3.73 14.69
C THR A 71 6.00 -5.12 14.94
N THR A 72 6.49 -5.38 16.16
CA THR A 72 7.15 -6.62 16.56
C THR A 72 6.18 -7.75 16.95
N ALA A 73 4.86 -7.49 17.01
CA ALA A 73 3.89 -8.50 17.43
C ALA A 73 2.46 -8.24 16.90
N LEU A 74 2.28 -8.19 15.58
CA LEU A 74 0.90 -8.25 15.05
C LEU A 74 0.32 -9.66 15.27
N PRO A 75 -0.97 -9.77 15.60
CA PRO A 75 -1.67 -11.04 15.65
C PRO A 75 -1.48 -11.84 14.35
N GLY A 76 -1.22 -13.14 14.46
CA GLY A 76 -0.95 -14.00 13.29
C GLY A 76 0.52 -14.04 12.83
N GLY A 77 1.44 -13.40 13.55
CA GLY A 77 2.88 -13.52 13.28
C GLY A 77 3.38 -12.68 12.09
N MET A 78 2.58 -11.73 11.62
CA MET A 78 2.96 -10.80 10.56
C MET A 78 3.92 -9.73 11.13
N SER A 79 5.15 -9.69 10.67
CA SER A 79 6.07 -8.58 10.95
C SER A 79 5.97 -7.59 9.80
N LEU A 80 5.63 -6.33 10.11
CA LEU A 80 5.73 -5.22 9.14
C LEU A 80 7.09 -4.49 9.25
N ASN A 81 8.06 -5.06 9.96
CA ASN A 81 9.43 -4.55 10.00
C ASN A 81 10.17 -5.03 8.75
N LEU A 82 10.00 -4.28 7.66
CA LEU A 82 10.86 -4.38 6.49
C LEU A 82 11.70 -3.10 6.47
N ASP A 83 12.99 -3.20 6.75
CA ASP A 83 13.86 -2.01 6.79
C ASP A 83 14.21 -1.57 5.36
N ALA A 84 14.75 -2.49 4.57
CA ALA A 84 15.06 -2.29 3.18
C ALA A 84 14.95 -3.59 2.38
N ALA A 85 14.74 -3.44 1.08
CA ALA A 85 14.84 -4.52 0.12
C ALA A 85 15.64 -4.07 -1.11
N HIS A 86 16.57 -4.90 -1.56
CA HIS A 86 17.32 -4.68 -2.79
C HIS A 86 16.66 -5.43 -3.95
N VAL A 87 16.44 -4.74 -5.07
CA VAL A 87 15.68 -5.24 -6.22
C VAL A 87 16.54 -5.16 -7.46
N TYR A 88 16.62 -6.29 -8.17
CA TYR A 88 17.16 -6.37 -9.52
C TYR A 88 16.07 -6.82 -10.49
N ASN A 89 16.03 -6.22 -11.68
CA ASN A 89 15.18 -6.63 -12.79
C ASN A 89 16.00 -6.58 -14.09
N ASP A 90 15.79 -7.53 -15.01
CA ASP A 90 16.45 -7.52 -16.33
C ASP A 90 15.59 -6.95 -17.47
N GLY A 91 14.35 -6.55 -17.18
CA GLY A 91 13.34 -6.11 -18.13
C GLY A 91 12.74 -7.22 -19.00
N ASN A 92 13.14 -8.48 -18.80
CA ASN A 92 12.70 -9.65 -19.59
C ASN A 92 12.06 -10.74 -18.72
N GLY A 93 11.72 -10.41 -17.47
CA GLY A 93 10.95 -11.28 -16.57
C GLY A 93 11.80 -11.98 -15.51
N ASN A 94 13.13 -11.80 -15.52
CA ASN A 94 13.99 -12.25 -14.44
C ASN A 94 14.11 -11.13 -13.39
N ALA A 95 14.09 -11.52 -12.13
CA ALA A 95 14.13 -10.58 -11.02
C ALA A 95 14.79 -11.21 -9.80
N LYS A 96 15.40 -10.39 -8.96
CA LYS A 96 15.88 -10.78 -7.64
C LYS A 96 15.42 -9.74 -6.63
N LEU A 97 14.93 -10.22 -5.49
CA LEU A 97 14.52 -9.41 -4.36
C LEU A 97 15.24 -9.95 -3.13
N SER A 98 16.06 -9.12 -2.49
CA SER A 98 16.76 -9.45 -1.25
C SER A 98 16.22 -8.55 -0.15
N ILE A 99 15.62 -9.14 0.86
CA ILE A 99 15.02 -8.47 2.01
C ILE A 99 15.95 -8.66 3.20
N GLU A 100 16.43 -7.57 3.77
CA GLU A 100 17.27 -7.58 4.97
C GLU A 100 16.37 -7.38 6.21
N GLN A 101 16.51 -8.28 7.18
CA GLN A 101 15.79 -8.26 8.46
C GLN A 101 16.78 -8.52 9.61
N GLY A 102 17.52 -7.48 9.99
CA GLY A 102 18.55 -7.57 11.02
C GLY A 102 19.73 -8.46 10.59
N ALA A 103 19.89 -9.62 11.21
CA ALA A 103 20.95 -10.59 10.87
C ALA A 103 20.48 -11.70 9.90
N ASN A 104 19.25 -11.62 9.41
CA ASN A 104 18.65 -12.61 8.54
C ASN A 104 18.17 -11.97 7.25
N ASP A 105 18.29 -12.73 6.15
CA ASP A 105 17.91 -12.28 4.83
C ASP A 105 16.89 -13.25 4.24
N THR A 106 15.93 -12.69 3.52
CA THR A 106 15.05 -13.47 2.63
C THR A 106 15.34 -13.07 1.20
N THR A 107 15.75 -14.03 0.37
CA THR A 107 16.06 -13.78 -1.05
C THR A 107 15.07 -14.52 -1.93
N VAL A 108 14.46 -13.80 -2.87
CA VAL A 108 13.59 -14.36 -3.91
C VAL A 108 14.24 -14.12 -5.25
N VAL A 109 14.44 -15.17 -6.05
CA VAL A 109 15.03 -15.09 -7.39
C VAL A 109 14.10 -15.74 -8.39
N ARG A 110 13.65 -14.98 -9.38
CA ARG A 110 12.92 -15.48 -10.54
C ARG A 110 13.85 -15.58 -11.74
N ASN A 111 13.89 -16.76 -12.33
CA ASN A 111 14.56 -17.05 -13.59
C ASN A 111 13.61 -17.82 -14.51
N GLY A 112 13.03 -17.13 -15.49
CA GLY A 112 11.97 -17.66 -16.35
C GLY A 112 10.75 -18.13 -15.53
N THR A 113 10.48 -19.43 -15.60
CA THR A 113 9.38 -20.11 -14.89
C THR A 113 9.78 -20.61 -13.51
N THR A 114 11.05 -20.51 -13.12
CA THR A 114 11.52 -20.95 -11.79
C THR A 114 11.60 -19.77 -10.84
N VAL A 115 11.02 -19.91 -9.66
CA VAL A 115 11.15 -18.97 -8.55
C VAL A 115 11.82 -19.70 -7.38
N TRP A 116 12.95 -19.18 -6.93
CA TRP A 116 13.58 -19.60 -5.68
C TRP A 116 13.22 -18.63 -4.58
N THR A 117 12.89 -19.14 -3.39
CA THR A 117 12.77 -18.37 -2.16
C THR A 117 13.70 -18.99 -1.13
N TYR A 118 14.60 -18.20 -0.55
CA TYR A 118 15.55 -18.62 0.46
C TYR A 118 15.38 -17.79 1.73
N ASN A 119 15.38 -18.46 2.88
CA ASN A 119 15.37 -17.83 4.19
C ASN A 119 16.65 -18.24 4.93
N SER A 120 17.52 -17.26 5.24
CA SER A 120 18.82 -17.54 5.85
C SER A 120 18.70 -18.00 7.30
N ALA A 121 17.73 -17.46 8.06
CA ALA A 121 17.51 -17.82 9.47
C ALA A 121 17.25 -19.33 9.66
N LYS A 122 16.49 -19.93 8.73
CA LYS A 122 16.14 -21.36 8.76
C LYS A 122 17.06 -22.21 7.89
N ASN A 123 17.92 -21.59 7.08
CA ASN A 123 18.67 -22.21 6.00
C ASN A 123 17.79 -23.11 5.11
N THR A 124 16.66 -22.57 4.65
CA THR A 124 15.68 -23.29 3.82
C THR A 124 15.52 -22.62 2.47
N ALA A 125 15.56 -23.39 1.39
CA ALA A 125 15.29 -22.92 0.04
C ALA A 125 14.06 -23.65 -0.53
N THR A 126 13.11 -22.91 -1.07
CA THR A 126 11.96 -23.44 -1.81
C THR A 126 12.13 -23.09 -3.28
N LYS A 127 12.05 -24.10 -4.15
CA LYS A 127 11.99 -23.93 -5.60
C LYS A 127 10.57 -24.13 -6.06
N THR A 128 9.96 -23.07 -6.57
CA THR A 128 8.62 -23.10 -7.13
C THR A 128 8.71 -23.04 -8.65
N THR A 129 8.10 -24.00 -9.34
CA THR A 129 7.94 -23.94 -10.80
C THR A 129 6.59 -23.31 -11.12
N VAL A 130 6.60 -22.12 -11.70
CA VAL A 130 5.41 -21.41 -12.18
C VAL A 130 5.00 -22.02 -13.51
N THR A 131 3.83 -22.65 -13.53
CA THR A 131 3.22 -23.12 -14.79
C THR A 131 2.66 -21.92 -15.55
N ASP A 132 2.78 -21.91 -16.87
CA ASP A 132 2.23 -20.88 -17.78
C ASP A 132 0.68 -20.84 -17.80
N GLU A 133 0.00 -21.57 -16.91
CA GLU A 133 -1.46 -21.60 -16.81
C GLU A 133 -2.06 -20.32 -16.22
N GLN A 134 -1.23 -19.45 -15.63
CA GLN A 134 -1.63 -18.07 -15.38
C GLN A 134 -1.45 -17.31 -16.69
N PRO A 135 -2.51 -16.73 -17.28
CA PRO A 135 -2.34 -15.78 -18.36
C PRO A 135 -1.29 -14.77 -17.88
N PRO A 136 -0.23 -14.46 -18.68
CA PRO A 136 0.64 -13.34 -18.33
C PRO A 136 -0.30 -12.20 -18.00
N ALA A 137 -0.16 -11.60 -16.80
CA ALA A 137 -1.07 -10.56 -16.30
C ALA A 137 -1.43 -9.70 -17.49
N GLN A 138 -2.67 -9.82 -17.99
CA GLN A 138 -2.98 -9.44 -19.36
C GLN A 138 -2.59 -7.98 -19.45
N ILE A 139 -1.45 -7.69 -20.10
CA ILE A 139 -1.10 -6.33 -20.45
C ILE A 139 -2.32 -5.91 -21.26
N PRO A 140 -3.11 -4.94 -20.79
CA PRO A 140 -4.35 -4.63 -21.44
C PRO A 140 -4.03 -4.43 -22.91
N SER A 141 -4.74 -5.16 -23.77
CA SER A 141 -4.47 -5.10 -25.21
C SER A 141 -4.53 -3.66 -25.74
N ASP A 142 -5.27 -2.81 -25.03
CA ASP A 142 -5.24 -1.37 -25.11
C ASP A 142 -4.99 -0.74 -23.71
N PRO A 143 -3.74 -0.33 -23.40
CA PRO A 143 -3.42 0.35 -22.15
C PRO A 143 -4.18 1.66 -21.94
N ALA A 144 -4.60 2.34 -23.02
CA ALA A 144 -5.37 3.58 -22.93
C ALA A 144 -6.79 3.31 -22.42
N ALA A 145 -7.45 2.29 -22.99
CA ALA A 145 -8.77 1.86 -22.53
C ALA A 145 -8.74 1.39 -21.07
N ALA A 146 -7.70 0.64 -20.67
CA ALA A 146 -7.55 0.21 -19.28
C ALA A 146 -7.30 1.37 -18.32
N ALA A 147 -6.45 2.34 -18.70
CA ALA A 147 -6.23 3.54 -17.91
C ALA A 147 -7.54 4.34 -17.76
N THR A 148 -8.30 4.51 -18.84
CA THR A 148 -9.60 5.18 -18.81
C THR A 148 -10.56 4.50 -17.84
N GLN A 149 -10.69 3.17 -17.91
CA GLN A 149 -11.58 2.39 -17.04
C GLN A 149 -11.15 2.45 -15.57
N LEU A 150 -9.85 2.28 -15.30
CA LEU A 150 -9.31 2.40 -13.94
C LEU A 150 -9.58 3.80 -13.38
N MET A 151 -9.26 4.84 -14.16
CA MET A 151 -9.45 6.23 -13.74
C MET A 151 -10.92 6.56 -13.53
N ALA A 152 -11.83 6.04 -14.36
CA ALA A 152 -13.27 6.19 -14.14
C ALA A 152 -13.69 5.61 -12.79
N LYS A 153 -13.25 4.38 -12.47
CA LYS A 153 -13.58 3.72 -11.20
C LYS A 153 -12.98 4.44 -10.00
N VAL A 154 -11.71 4.83 -10.05
CA VAL A 154 -11.05 5.58 -8.97
C VAL A 154 -11.71 6.94 -8.76
N ARG A 155 -12.15 7.61 -9.84
CA ARG A 155 -12.86 8.90 -9.78
C ARG A 155 -14.27 8.81 -9.21
N GLU A 156 -14.83 7.61 -8.97
CA GLU A 156 -16.11 7.48 -8.25
C GLU A 156 -15.98 7.95 -6.80
N SER A 157 -14.86 7.63 -6.14
CA SER A 157 -14.60 7.97 -4.73
C SER A 157 -13.47 8.99 -4.53
N SER A 158 -12.71 9.33 -5.57
CA SER A 158 -11.51 10.17 -5.47
C SER A 158 -11.47 11.33 -6.47
N THR A 159 -10.78 12.41 -6.12
CA THR A 159 -10.18 13.32 -7.09
C THR A 159 -8.78 12.81 -7.43
N VAL A 160 -8.43 12.82 -8.72
CA VAL A 160 -7.11 12.36 -9.17
C VAL A 160 -6.46 13.45 -10.01
N ALA A 161 -5.28 13.89 -9.61
CA ALA A 161 -4.54 14.98 -10.24
C ALA A 161 -3.03 14.71 -10.24
N VAL A 162 -2.31 15.39 -11.14
CA VAL A 162 -0.85 15.50 -11.03
C VAL A 162 -0.55 16.82 -10.32
N GLU A 163 -0.05 16.74 -9.09
CA GLU A 163 0.19 17.91 -8.25
C GLU A 163 1.67 18.09 -7.98
N GLY A 164 2.33 18.82 -8.89
CA GLY A 164 3.74 19.15 -8.77
C GLY A 164 4.68 18.01 -9.17
N THR A 165 5.92 18.16 -8.76
CA THR A 165 7.04 17.29 -9.11
C THR A 165 7.91 17.06 -7.89
N ALA A 166 8.66 15.97 -7.91
CA ALA A 166 9.57 15.62 -6.83
C ALA A 166 10.87 15.05 -7.39
N ARG A 167 11.86 14.88 -6.51
CA ARG A 167 13.00 14.01 -6.75
C ARG A 167 12.91 12.78 -5.85
N VAL A 168 13.03 11.61 -6.44
CA VAL A 168 13.09 10.32 -5.71
C VAL A 168 14.33 9.57 -6.20
N ALA A 169 15.21 9.19 -5.27
CA ALA A 169 16.50 8.55 -5.60
C ALA A 169 17.28 9.30 -6.70
N GLY A 170 17.34 10.64 -6.60
CA GLY A 170 18.00 11.51 -7.58
C GLY A 170 17.22 11.77 -8.88
N ARG A 171 16.15 11.02 -9.15
CA ARG A 171 15.38 11.09 -10.39
C ARG A 171 14.21 12.06 -10.31
N ALA A 172 13.97 12.82 -11.37
CA ALA A 172 12.80 13.70 -11.46
C ALA A 172 11.53 12.88 -11.66
N ALA A 173 10.47 13.23 -10.94
CA ALA A 173 9.22 12.50 -10.94
C ALA A 173 8.00 13.43 -10.94
N TYR A 174 6.92 12.97 -11.57
CA TYR A 174 5.58 13.54 -11.44
C TYR A 174 4.92 13.02 -10.18
N GLU A 175 4.22 13.86 -9.44
CA GLU A 175 3.45 13.46 -8.25
C GLU A 175 1.98 13.27 -8.62
N LEU A 176 1.54 12.01 -8.79
CA LEU A 176 0.14 11.66 -8.93
C LEU A 176 -0.51 11.62 -7.54
N VAL A 177 -1.56 12.39 -7.33
CA VAL A 177 -2.26 12.52 -6.05
C VAL A 177 -3.69 12.03 -6.18
N LEU A 178 -4.08 11.16 -5.27
CA LEU A 178 -5.43 10.66 -5.10
C LEU A 178 -5.97 11.20 -3.77
N THR A 179 -7.02 12.01 -3.84
CA THR A 179 -7.67 12.63 -2.67
C THR A 179 -9.09 12.07 -2.54
N PRO A 180 -9.49 11.52 -1.38
CA PRO A 180 -10.87 11.10 -1.15
C PRO A 180 -11.85 12.25 -1.37
N LYS A 181 -13.04 11.95 -1.90
CA LYS A 181 -14.11 12.95 -2.01
C LYS A 181 -14.64 13.35 -0.63
N PRO A 182 -15.24 14.54 -0.48
CA PRO A 182 -15.83 14.97 0.80
C PRO A 182 -16.97 14.08 1.31
N THR A 183 -17.51 13.20 0.46
CA THR A 183 -18.54 12.21 0.82
C THR A 183 -17.95 10.95 1.45
N GLU A 184 -16.64 10.74 1.35
CA GLU A 184 -15.98 9.57 1.95
C GLU A 184 -15.74 9.79 3.44
N HIS A 185 -15.93 8.74 4.22
CA HIS A 185 -15.72 8.64 5.66
C HIS A 185 -14.39 7.94 6.03
N THR A 186 -13.32 8.32 5.33
CA THR A 186 -11.96 7.82 5.55
C THR A 186 -11.14 8.71 6.50
N VAL A 187 -10.17 8.10 7.20
CA VAL A 187 -9.16 8.83 7.99
C VAL A 187 -7.94 9.23 7.15
N LEU A 188 -7.86 8.77 5.90
CA LEU A 188 -6.78 9.11 4.98
C LEU A 188 -7.06 10.46 4.32
N ARG A 189 -6.01 11.27 4.20
CA ARG A 189 -6.05 12.57 3.54
C ARG A 189 -5.79 12.43 2.05
N GLU A 190 -4.78 11.66 1.68
CA GLU A 190 -4.40 11.46 0.29
C GLU A 190 -3.40 10.30 0.15
N VAL A 191 -3.30 9.79 -1.08
CA VAL A 191 -2.21 8.92 -1.52
C VAL A 191 -1.43 9.65 -2.60
N ARG A 192 -0.10 9.70 -2.45
CA ARG A 192 0.83 10.29 -3.41
C ARG A 192 1.69 9.22 -4.04
N ILE A 193 1.80 9.24 -5.36
CA ILE A 193 2.59 8.31 -6.15
C ILE A 193 3.56 9.12 -7.00
N ALA A 194 4.86 8.99 -6.73
CA ALA A 194 5.90 9.58 -7.57
C ALA A 194 6.17 8.66 -8.75
N VAL A 195 6.03 9.17 -9.97
CA VAL A 195 6.27 8.44 -11.22
C VAL A 195 7.45 9.05 -11.95
N ASP A 196 8.47 8.25 -12.25
CA ASP A 196 9.66 8.70 -12.97
C ASP A 196 9.31 9.45 -14.26
N ALA A 197 9.90 10.63 -14.48
CA ALA A 197 9.55 11.49 -15.60
C ALA A 197 9.96 10.90 -16.96
N GLU A 198 11.01 10.08 -17.00
CA GLU A 198 11.60 9.55 -18.24
C GLU A 198 11.14 8.13 -18.54
N LYS A 199 11.26 7.23 -17.56
CA LYS A 199 10.99 5.79 -17.66
C LYS A 199 9.58 5.42 -17.26
N ARG A 200 8.83 6.34 -16.66
CA ARG A 200 7.43 6.12 -16.23
C ARG A 200 7.25 4.94 -15.27
N VAL A 201 8.29 4.65 -14.49
CA VAL A 201 8.27 3.65 -13.42
C VAL A 201 7.83 4.33 -12.12
N PRO A 202 6.90 3.74 -11.33
CA PRO A 202 6.59 4.23 -10.00
C PRO A 202 7.82 4.15 -9.08
N LEU A 203 8.20 5.27 -8.48
CA LEU A 203 9.37 5.38 -7.62
C LEU A 203 9.05 5.44 -6.13
N ARG A 204 7.88 5.97 -5.78
CA ARG A 204 7.45 6.13 -4.38
C ARG A 204 5.93 6.10 -4.27
N LEU A 205 5.42 5.47 -3.24
CA LEU A 205 4.05 5.54 -2.78
C LEU A 205 4.06 6.04 -1.34
N ALA A 206 3.28 7.08 -1.05
CA ALA A 206 3.12 7.63 0.28
C ALA A 206 1.64 7.78 0.61
N VAL A 207 1.25 7.32 1.79
CA VAL A 207 -0.09 7.44 2.34
C VAL A 207 -0.05 8.48 3.45
N LEU A 208 -0.92 9.48 3.36
CA LEU A 208 -0.99 10.57 4.33
C LEU A 208 -2.37 10.54 4.99
N ALA A 209 -2.39 10.71 6.31
CA ALA A 209 -3.62 10.75 7.09
C ALA A 209 -3.93 12.16 7.59
N TYR A 210 -5.20 12.42 7.94
CA TYR A 210 -5.56 13.67 8.59
C TYR A 210 -4.84 13.81 9.95
N GLY A 211 -4.35 15.02 10.25
CA GLY A 211 -3.63 15.29 11.51
C GLY A 211 -2.16 14.83 11.55
N SER A 212 -1.61 14.32 10.44
CA SER A 212 -0.18 14.01 10.30
C SER A 212 0.45 14.87 9.21
N ALA A 213 1.59 15.49 9.51
CA ALA A 213 2.40 16.19 8.51
C ALA A 213 3.18 15.19 7.64
N ASP A 214 3.74 14.16 8.28
CA ASP A 214 4.51 13.10 7.62
C ASP A 214 3.61 11.94 7.13
N PRO A 215 4.03 11.20 6.10
CA PRO A 215 3.36 9.97 5.67
C PRO A 215 3.22 8.96 6.81
N VAL A 216 2.04 8.33 6.90
CA VAL A 216 1.77 7.24 7.84
C VAL A 216 2.31 5.90 7.34
N LEU A 217 2.47 5.79 6.03
CA LEU A 217 3.14 4.70 5.33
C LEU A 217 3.83 5.29 4.10
N GLN A 218 5.10 4.95 3.89
CA GLN A 218 5.80 5.27 2.66
C GLN A 218 6.61 4.06 2.20
N VAL A 219 6.56 3.79 0.90
CA VAL A 219 7.38 2.78 0.23
C VAL A 219 8.03 3.47 -0.97
N GLY A 220 9.34 3.43 -1.10
CA GLY A 220 10.00 4.07 -2.24
C GLY A 220 11.46 3.70 -2.41
N PHE A 221 11.98 3.98 -3.60
CA PHE A 221 13.40 3.83 -3.88
C PHE A 221 14.19 4.91 -3.13
N SER A 222 15.15 4.44 -2.33
CA SER A 222 16.22 5.26 -1.77
C SER A 222 17.39 5.42 -2.75
N ASP A 223 17.59 4.41 -3.60
CA ASP A 223 18.54 4.39 -4.72
C ASP A 223 17.91 3.63 -5.89
N ILE A 224 18.18 4.05 -7.13
CA ILE A 224 17.76 3.35 -8.33
C ILE A 224 18.63 3.71 -9.54
N GLU A 225 19.09 2.67 -10.24
CA GLU A 225 19.80 2.77 -11.50
C GLU A 225 19.10 1.93 -12.58
N PHE A 226 18.87 2.54 -13.75
CA PHE A 226 18.33 1.85 -14.91
C PHE A 226 19.46 1.35 -15.82
N ALA A 227 20.02 0.20 -15.46
CA ALA A 227 21.13 -0.42 -16.17
C ALA A 227 20.88 -1.90 -16.45
N SER A 228 21.58 -2.44 -17.45
CA SER A 228 21.58 -3.87 -17.76
C SER A 228 22.18 -4.66 -16.60
N GLN A 229 21.47 -5.70 -16.15
CA GLN A 229 21.92 -6.54 -15.04
C GLN A 229 22.63 -7.80 -15.55
N PRO A 230 23.71 -8.25 -14.90
CA PRO A 230 24.38 -9.49 -15.30
C PRO A 230 23.49 -10.69 -14.98
N ALA A 231 23.48 -11.68 -15.88
CA ALA A 231 22.63 -12.88 -15.74
C ALA A 231 22.91 -13.69 -14.46
N SER A 232 24.06 -13.48 -13.81
CA SER A 232 24.40 -14.09 -12.53
C SER A 232 23.49 -13.61 -11.38
N GLU A 233 22.93 -12.40 -11.43
CA GLU A 233 22.01 -11.91 -10.38
C GLU A 233 20.73 -12.73 -10.30
N PHE A 234 20.36 -13.38 -11.42
CA PHE A 234 19.13 -14.16 -11.52
C PHE A 234 19.39 -15.67 -11.41
N GLN A 235 20.60 -16.06 -11.00
CA GLN A 235 20.95 -17.44 -10.73
C GLN A 235 21.03 -17.66 -9.22
N PHE A 236 20.27 -18.63 -8.72
CA PHE A 236 20.29 -18.99 -7.31
C PHE A 236 20.80 -20.42 -7.13
N THR A 237 21.81 -20.57 -6.28
CA THR A 237 22.30 -21.86 -5.81
C THR A 237 22.11 -21.92 -4.30
N PRO A 238 21.33 -22.87 -3.76
CA PRO A 238 21.17 -23.01 -2.32
C PRO A 238 22.54 -23.16 -1.63
N PRO A 239 22.78 -22.46 -0.51
CA PRO A 239 24.04 -22.59 0.22
C PRO A 239 24.19 -24.00 0.82
N GLN A 240 25.41 -24.34 1.21
CA GLN A 240 25.72 -25.67 1.76
C GLN A 240 24.84 -25.97 2.99
N GLY A 241 24.26 -27.18 2.99
CA GLY A 241 23.41 -27.64 4.09
C GLY A 241 21.99 -27.04 4.10
N ALA A 242 21.63 -26.23 3.10
CA ALA A 242 20.27 -25.71 2.98
C ALA A 242 19.27 -26.84 2.74
N LYS A 243 18.17 -26.84 3.49
CA LYS A 243 17.06 -27.75 3.23
C LYS A 243 16.29 -27.25 2.01
N VAL A 244 16.34 -28.03 0.92
CA VAL A 244 15.63 -27.70 -0.33
C VAL A 244 14.28 -28.38 -0.38
N THR A 245 13.23 -27.63 -0.73
CA THR A 245 11.89 -28.15 -1.03
C THR A 245 11.50 -27.71 -2.43
N GLU A 246 10.89 -28.61 -3.21
CA GLU A 246 10.40 -28.30 -4.56
C GLU A 246 8.88 -28.33 -4.58
N GLU A 247 8.30 -27.31 -5.19
CA GLU A 247 6.86 -27.11 -5.27
C GLU A 247 6.48 -26.70 -6.71
N GLN A 248 5.27 -27.05 -7.12
CA GLN A 248 4.65 -26.45 -8.30
C GLN A 248 3.81 -25.27 -7.83
N ALA A 249 3.81 -24.18 -8.59
CA ALA A 249 2.94 -23.05 -8.32
C ALA A 249 1.49 -23.56 -8.37
N GLN A 250 0.88 -23.66 -7.20
CA GLN A 250 -0.54 -23.87 -7.09
C GLN A 250 -1.18 -22.49 -7.13
N LEU A 251 -2.27 -22.32 -7.89
CA LEU A 251 -3.13 -21.15 -7.73
C LEU A 251 -3.40 -21.01 -6.23
N PRO A 252 -3.28 -19.80 -5.65
CA PRO A 252 -3.57 -19.60 -4.25
C PRO A 252 -4.98 -20.11 -4.00
N LYS A 253 -5.10 -21.26 -3.33
CA LYS A 253 -6.40 -21.76 -2.88
C LYS A 253 -6.95 -20.65 -2.01
N ARG A 254 -8.14 -20.16 -2.34
CA ARG A 254 -8.88 -19.24 -1.47
C ARG A 254 -8.81 -19.85 -0.07
N PRO A 255 -8.18 -19.18 0.91
CA PRO A 255 -8.05 -19.77 2.24
C PRO A 255 -9.47 -20.10 2.72
N GLU A 256 -9.69 -21.25 3.35
CA GLU A 256 -11.04 -21.68 3.76
C GLU A 256 -11.72 -20.66 4.70
N THR A 257 -10.93 -19.77 5.32
CA THR A 257 -11.40 -18.61 6.09
C THR A 257 -11.95 -17.44 5.26
N ALA A 258 -11.78 -17.43 3.94
CA ALA A 258 -12.28 -16.36 3.09
C ALA A 258 -13.79 -16.45 2.81
N ASP A 259 -14.46 -17.52 3.24
CA ASP A 259 -15.92 -17.61 3.29
C ASP A 259 -16.50 -16.89 4.53
N SER A 260 -15.66 -16.52 5.50
CA SER A 260 -16.04 -15.74 6.68
C SER A 260 -15.58 -14.28 6.63
N VAL A 261 -15.16 -13.78 5.46
CA VAL A 261 -14.69 -12.41 5.25
C VAL A 261 -15.46 -11.76 4.10
N GLU A 262 -15.99 -10.57 4.35
CA GLU A 262 -16.76 -9.78 3.39
C GLU A 262 -16.31 -8.33 3.39
N VAL A 263 -16.45 -7.63 2.25
CA VAL A 263 -16.20 -6.20 2.15
C VAL A 263 -17.55 -5.46 2.16
N VAL A 264 -17.70 -4.52 3.08
CA VAL A 264 -18.86 -3.63 3.21
C VAL A 264 -18.43 -2.22 2.82
N GLY A 265 -19.25 -1.51 2.05
CA GLY A 265 -18.91 -0.19 1.50
C GLY A 265 -18.13 -0.28 0.19
N ASP A 266 -17.75 0.89 -0.32
CA ASP A 266 -17.00 1.07 -1.56
C ASP A 266 -15.96 2.18 -1.41
N GLY A 267 -15.07 2.30 -2.40
CA GLY A 267 -14.07 3.38 -2.40
C GLY A 267 -13.19 3.38 -1.15
N TRP A 268 -13.04 4.57 -0.55
CA TRP A 268 -12.25 4.76 0.67
C TRP A 268 -12.98 4.31 1.94
N ASP A 269 -14.29 4.06 1.82
CA ASP A 269 -15.16 3.59 2.90
C ASP A 269 -15.28 2.07 2.97
N SER A 270 -14.44 1.37 2.21
CA SER A 270 -14.38 -0.08 2.21
C SER A 270 -13.91 -0.62 3.56
N VAL A 271 -14.74 -1.44 4.18
CA VAL A 271 -14.48 -2.12 5.45
C VAL A 271 -14.45 -3.62 5.23
N VAL A 272 -13.34 -4.25 5.60
CA VAL A 272 -13.25 -5.71 5.66
C VAL A 272 -13.88 -6.17 6.97
N THR A 273 -14.94 -6.98 6.87
CA THR A 273 -15.64 -7.57 8.01
C THR A 273 -15.47 -9.09 8.00
N GLY A 274 -15.59 -9.71 9.17
CA GLY A 274 -15.59 -11.16 9.23
C GLY A 274 -15.76 -11.72 10.62
N THR A 275 -15.56 -13.02 10.75
CA THR A 275 -15.57 -13.73 12.03
C THR A 275 -14.31 -14.57 12.22
N PHE A 276 -13.91 -14.74 13.47
CA PHE A 276 -12.92 -15.72 13.88
C PHE A 276 -13.47 -16.58 15.02
N PRO A 277 -12.96 -17.81 15.21
CA PRO A 277 -13.37 -18.66 16.32
C PRO A 277 -13.08 -17.96 17.65
N THR A 278 -14.05 -17.83 18.54
CA THR A 278 -13.88 -17.15 19.84
C THR A 278 -12.78 -17.76 20.70
N ASP A 279 -12.48 -19.05 20.52
CA ASP A 279 -11.34 -19.74 21.12
C ASP A 279 -9.97 -19.14 20.72
N ALA A 280 -9.90 -18.36 19.64
CA ALA A 280 -8.70 -17.60 19.26
C ALA A 280 -8.43 -16.41 20.20
N LEU A 281 -9.45 -15.91 20.93
CA LEU A 281 -9.28 -14.88 21.97
C LEU A 281 -8.91 -15.48 23.33
N THR A 282 -8.98 -16.79 23.46
CA THR A 282 -8.57 -17.48 24.70
C THR A 282 -7.05 -17.60 24.77
N PRO A 283 -6.44 -17.47 25.97
CA PRO A 283 -5.00 -17.63 26.12
C PRO A 283 -4.58 -19.07 25.76
N LYS A 284 -3.81 -19.25 24.70
CA LYS A 284 -3.19 -20.54 24.38
C LYS A 284 -1.81 -20.61 25.03
N GLN A 285 -1.53 -21.65 25.81
CA GLN A 285 -0.18 -21.95 26.29
C GLN A 285 0.68 -22.40 25.10
N GLY A 286 1.57 -21.53 24.62
CA GLY A 286 2.55 -21.87 23.59
C GLY A 286 3.75 -22.63 24.17
N PRO A 287 4.53 -23.37 23.35
CA PRO A 287 5.81 -23.92 23.79
C PRO A 287 6.72 -22.78 24.28
N LYS A 288 7.36 -22.96 25.44
CA LYS A 288 8.28 -21.99 26.05
C LYS A 288 9.51 -21.76 25.17
N HIS A 289 9.42 -20.88 24.18
CA HIS A 289 10.56 -20.35 23.42
C HIS A 289 10.44 -18.81 23.38
N GLY A 290 10.91 -18.15 24.45
CA GLY A 290 11.43 -16.79 24.43
C GLY A 290 10.51 -15.59 24.13
N GLY A 291 9.26 -15.78 23.72
CA GLY A 291 8.27 -14.71 23.54
C GLY A 291 7.30 -14.66 24.71
N ALA A 292 6.95 -13.45 25.18
CA ALA A 292 5.98 -13.27 26.27
C ALA A 292 4.66 -14.00 25.98
N ASP A 293 4.07 -14.63 27.01
CA ASP A 293 2.72 -15.19 26.98
C ASP A 293 1.70 -14.08 26.69
N ALA A 294 1.50 -13.77 25.41
CA ALA A 294 0.61 -12.72 24.95
C ALA A 294 -0.84 -13.22 25.04
N ASN A 295 -1.52 -12.88 26.14
CA ASN A 295 -2.97 -13.06 26.24
C ASN A 295 -3.67 -12.06 25.29
N PRO A 296 -4.35 -12.52 24.21
CA PRO A 296 -4.97 -11.63 23.22
C PRO A 296 -6.00 -10.68 23.85
N GLN A 297 -6.76 -11.14 24.85
CA GLN A 297 -7.73 -10.31 25.58
C GLN A 297 -7.06 -9.21 26.41
N GLN A 298 -5.91 -9.48 27.01
CA GLN A 298 -5.15 -8.45 27.72
C GLN A 298 -4.52 -7.45 26.76
N LEU A 299 -4.08 -7.88 25.57
CA LEU A 299 -3.59 -6.97 24.54
C LEU A 299 -4.73 -6.06 24.04
N LEU A 300 -5.91 -6.63 23.74
CA LEU A 300 -7.09 -5.86 23.34
C LEU A 300 -7.53 -4.87 24.43
N SER A 301 -7.49 -5.26 25.70
CA SER A 301 -7.83 -4.37 26.81
C SER A 301 -6.79 -3.27 27.04
N ARG A 302 -5.54 -3.47 26.64
CA ARG A 302 -4.45 -2.48 26.77
C ARG A 302 -4.40 -1.51 25.60
N PHE A 303 -4.65 -1.99 24.38
CA PHE A 303 -4.48 -1.20 23.16
C PHE A 303 -5.80 -0.78 22.51
N GLY A 304 -6.92 -1.42 22.87
CA GLY A 304 -8.24 -1.14 22.35
C GLY A 304 -9.08 -0.30 23.30
N LYS A 305 -9.79 0.69 22.75
CA LYS A 305 -10.83 1.45 23.43
C LYS A 305 -12.12 0.61 23.49
N PRO A 306 -12.74 0.40 24.67
CA PRO A 306 -14.01 -0.32 24.74
C PRO A 306 -15.12 0.49 24.04
N VAL A 307 -15.95 -0.20 23.26
CA VAL A 307 -17.11 0.37 22.56
C VAL A 307 -18.32 -0.55 22.70
N SER A 308 -19.50 0.05 22.72
CA SER A 308 -20.77 -0.66 22.79
C SER A 308 -21.75 -0.07 21.78
N GLY A 309 -22.55 -0.92 21.14
CA GLY A 309 -23.58 -0.50 20.17
C GLY A 309 -24.57 -1.61 19.85
N ALA A 310 -25.30 -1.46 18.74
CA ALA A 310 -26.25 -2.48 18.26
C ALA A 310 -25.57 -3.83 18.01
N PHE A 311 -24.29 -3.82 17.62
CA PHE A 311 -23.42 -4.98 17.46
C PHE A 311 -22.98 -5.62 18.79
N GLY A 312 -23.39 -5.12 19.96
CA GLY A 312 -22.95 -5.61 21.27
C GLY A 312 -21.72 -4.85 21.79
N ASN A 313 -20.81 -5.56 22.47
CA ASN A 313 -19.61 -4.97 23.08
C ASN A 313 -18.34 -5.40 22.33
N GLY A 314 -17.38 -4.50 22.22
CA GLY A 314 -16.10 -4.77 21.58
C GLY A 314 -15.00 -3.78 21.95
N TRP A 315 -13.90 -3.87 21.22
CA TRP A 315 -12.73 -3.01 21.36
C TRP A 315 -12.36 -2.43 19.99
N VAL A 316 -12.17 -1.12 19.94
CA VAL A 316 -11.64 -0.43 18.78
C VAL A 316 -10.15 -0.20 18.98
N ILE A 317 -9.33 -0.72 18.08
CA ILE A 317 -7.91 -0.40 17.95
C ILE A 317 -7.79 0.63 16.83
N SER A 318 -7.18 1.78 17.12
CA SER A 318 -6.99 2.85 16.13
C SER A 318 -5.52 3.11 15.88
N THR A 319 -5.20 3.41 14.63
CA THR A 319 -3.88 3.83 14.15
C THR A 319 -4.00 5.18 13.45
N LYS A 320 -2.88 5.76 13.02
CA LYS A 320 -2.95 6.96 12.19
C LYS A 320 -3.58 6.71 10.82
N ALA A 321 -3.59 5.48 10.30
CA ALA A 321 -4.04 5.18 8.94
C ALA A 321 -5.38 4.43 8.87
N GLY A 322 -5.99 4.11 10.01
CA GLY A 322 -7.21 3.30 10.04
C GLY A 322 -7.46 2.68 11.40
N SER A 323 -8.57 1.96 11.50
CA SER A 323 -9.02 1.35 12.74
C SER A 323 -9.53 -0.07 12.49
N ALA A 324 -9.56 -0.85 13.57
CA ALA A 324 -10.17 -2.17 13.61
C ALA A 324 -11.07 -2.27 14.85
N LEU A 325 -12.27 -2.80 14.68
CA LEU A 325 -13.22 -3.12 15.73
C LEU A 325 -13.30 -4.64 15.86
N ILE A 326 -13.09 -5.16 17.06
CA ILE A 326 -13.23 -6.57 17.39
C ILE A 326 -14.30 -6.72 18.47
N THR A 327 -15.32 -7.52 18.22
CA THR A 327 -16.42 -7.76 19.15
C THR A 327 -16.15 -8.98 20.04
N ALA A 328 -16.77 -9.01 21.22
CA ALA A 328 -16.60 -10.11 22.18
C ALA A 328 -17.12 -11.46 21.68
N ASP A 329 -18.06 -11.46 20.72
CA ASP A 329 -18.62 -12.65 20.07
C ASP A 329 -17.81 -13.14 18.86
N GLY A 330 -16.64 -12.54 18.59
CA GLY A 330 -15.69 -13.01 17.57
C GLY A 330 -15.89 -12.43 16.18
N ARG A 331 -16.70 -11.37 16.02
CA ARG A 331 -16.76 -10.59 14.77
C ARG A 331 -15.66 -9.52 14.76
N PHE A 332 -15.26 -9.13 13.56
CA PHE A 332 -14.35 -8.00 13.38
C PHE A 332 -14.73 -7.16 12.16
N ALA A 333 -14.31 -5.91 12.19
CA ALA A 333 -14.29 -4.98 11.07
C ALA A 333 -12.96 -4.22 11.07
N ALA A 334 -12.36 -4.00 9.90
CA ALA A 334 -11.13 -3.25 9.75
C ALA A 334 -11.12 -2.45 8.45
N GLY A 335 -10.66 -1.21 8.51
CA GLY A 335 -10.56 -0.35 7.34
C GLY A 335 -9.86 0.96 7.65
N ALA A 336 -9.49 1.69 6.60
CA ALA A 336 -8.92 3.03 6.68
C ALA A 336 -10.02 4.09 6.92
N VAL A 337 -10.96 3.79 7.81
CA VAL A 337 -12.22 4.53 8.00
C VAL A 337 -12.37 5.00 9.44
N THR A 338 -13.37 5.85 9.67
CA THR A 338 -13.70 6.29 11.04
C THR A 338 -14.24 5.14 11.90
N GLU A 339 -14.16 5.30 13.23
CA GLU A 339 -14.77 4.38 14.19
C GLU A 339 -16.27 4.14 13.89
N GLN A 340 -17.01 5.19 13.53
CA GLN A 340 -18.42 5.10 13.22
C GLN A 340 -18.68 4.22 12.00
N THR A 341 -17.88 4.35 10.93
CA THR A 341 -17.99 3.52 9.73
C THR A 341 -17.80 2.03 10.04
N LEU A 342 -16.87 1.69 10.95
CA LEU A 342 -16.69 0.30 11.40
C LEU A 342 -17.90 -0.23 12.17
N VAL A 343 -18.47 0.62 13.05
CA VAL A 343 -19.68 0.29 13.81
C VAL A 343 -20.86 0.04 12.88
N ASP A 344 -21.05 0.90 11.89
CA ASP A 344 -22.14 0.80 10.91
C ASP A 344 -21.97 -0.47 10.06
N ALA A 345 -20.75 -0.78 9.62
CA ALA A 345 -20.44 -1.98 8.85
C ALA A 345 -20.78 -3.29 9.61
N LEU A 346 -20.57 -3.34 10.92
CA LEU A 346 -20.94 -4.49 11.75
C LEU A 346 -22.42 -4.54 12.16
N SER A 347 -23.11 -3.39 12.10
CA SER A 347 -24.52 -3.27 12.49
C SER A 347 -25.48 -3.46 11.30
N ALA A 348 -24.99 -3.44 10.07
CA ALA A 348 -25.76 -3.69 8.85
C ALA A 348 -26.15 -5.17 8.65
N LYS A 349 -25.93 -6.04 9.64
CA LYS A 349 -26.25 -7.48 9.64
C LYS A 349 -27.18 -7.87 10.78
#